data_AF-A0A858RR24-F1
#
_entry.id   AF-A0A858RR24-F1
#
_cell.length_a   1.000
_cell.length_b   1.000
_cell.length_c   1.000
_cell.angle_alpha   90.00
_cell.angle_beta   90.00
_cell.angle_gamma   90.00
#
_symmetry.space_group_name_H-M   'P 1'
#
loop_
_entity.id
_entity.type
_entity.pdbx_description
1 polymer ?
#
loop_
_entity_poly.entity_id
_entity_poly.type
_entity_poly.pdbx_seq_one_letter_code
_entity_poly.pdbx_strand_id
1 'polypeptide(L)'
;MKPRPLYRSILFGSGIFIIGFIVWAWWDSSTMASGFHVQRYTAMNREGFIGVMAGEKNSRMAKTGFRSELDPATRVAGFPIRRLAFVRGEAQPMGHDLIQNLPKTEQDKLIRSLKRFKVEAWMIFIPHWLLILAVAGTWAGVMAWQGRRIEEGLKGSSMGG
;
A
#
# COMPACT_ATOMS: atom_id res chain seq x y z
N MET A 1 11.93 31.54 21.60
CA MET A 1 13.22 31.30 20.88
C MET A 1 12.96 31.09 19.41
N LYS A 2 13.64 31.81 18.50
CA LYS A 2 13.56 31.51 17.05
C LYS A 2 14.09 30.08 16.82
N PRO A 3 13.37 29.20 16.10
CA PRO A 3 13.91 27.89 15.76
C PRO A 3 15.23 28.08 15.01
N ARG A 4 16.28 27.40 15.49
CA ARG A 4 17.61 27.52 14.88
C ARG A 4 17.50 27.14 13.39
N PRO A 5 18.15 27.89 12.48
CA PRO A 5 18.06 27.65 11.04
C PRO A 5 18.41 26.21 10.64
N LEU A 6 19.27 25.56 11.42
CA LEU A 6 19.61 24.14 11.30
C LEU A 6 18.38 23.22 11.35
N TYR A 7 17.44 23.46 12.28
CA TYR A 7 16.26 22.61 12.45
C TYR A 7 15.34 22.65 11.21
N ARG A 8 15.21 23.83 10.60
CA ARG A 8 14.40 24.03 9.38
C ARG A 8 15.00 23.31 8.18
N SER A 9 16.33 23.37 8.04
CA SER A 9 17.04 22.68 6.97
C SER A 9 16.94 21.16 7.10
N ILE A 10 17.09 20.62 8.32
CA ILE A 10 16.94 19.18 8.57
C ILE A 10 15.51 18.71 8.28
N LEU A 11 14.51 19.46 8.74
CA LEU A 11 13.11 19.18 8.46
C LEU A 11 12.83 19.13 6.96
N PHE A 12 13.27 20.14 6.23
CA PHE A 12 13.10 20.23 4.79
C PHE A 12 13.80 19.06 4.06
N GLY A 13 15.07 18.79 4.42
CA GLY A 13 15.84 17.68 3.85
C GLY A 13 15.20 16.32 4.11
N SER A 14 14.70 16.09 5.33
CA SER A 14 14.00 14.86 5.69
C SER A 14 12.72 14.68 4.87
N GLY A 15 11.98 15.76 4.60
CA GLY A 15 10.78 15.72 3.77
C GLY A 15 11.09 15.29 2.33
N ILE A 16 12.12 15.88 1.71
CA ILE A 16 12.55 15.50 0.36
C ILE A 16 12.98 14.04 0.33
N PHE A 17 13.74 13.59 1.33
CA PHE A 17 14.20 12.20 1.40
C PHE A 17 13.03 11.21 1.52
N ILE A 18 12.05 11.52 2.36
CA ILE A 18 10.82 10.71 2.51
C ILE A 18 10.05 10.66 1.18
N ILE A 19 9.86 11.80 0.52
CA ILE A 19 9.18 11.85 -0.78
C ILE A 19 9.92 11.02 -1.82
N GLY A 20 11.25 11.17 -1.92
CA GLY A 20 12.08 10.40 -2.85
C GLY A 20 12.02 8.89 -2.59
N PHE A 21 12.11 8.49 -1.32
CA PHE A 21 11.97 7.10 -0.91
C PHE A 21 10.58 6.54 -1.25
N ILE A 22 9.52 7.31 -1.04
CA ILE A 22 8.15 6.92 -1.39
C ILE A 22 7.99 6.71 -2.90
N VAL A 23 8.49 7.64 -3.72
CA VAL A 23 8.42 7.53 -5.19
C VAL A 23 9.22 6.33 -5.68
N TRP A 24 10.42 6.13 -5.13
CA TRP A 24 11.25 4.97 -5.45
C TRP A 24 10.57 3.65 -5.05
N ALA A 25 10.05 3.56 -3.82
CA ALA A 25 9.35 2.37 -3.35
C ALA A 25 8.07 2.09 -4.15
N TRP A 26 7.37 3.13 -4.58
CA TRP A 26 6.22 3.00 -5.48
C TRP A 26 6.64 2.44 -6.84
N TRP A 27 7.71 3.00 -7.43
CA TRP A 27 8.24 2.49 -8.69
C TRP A 27 8.72 1.04 -8.58
N ASP A 28 9.48 0.69 -7.54
CA ASP A 28 9.93 -0.67 -7.27
C ASP A 28 8.77 -1.65 -7.03
N SER A 29 7.72 -1.22 -6.31
CA SER A 29 6.51 -2.04 -6.11
C SER A 29 5.71 -2.27 -7.41
N SER A 30 5.92 -1.43 -8.42
CA SER A 30 5.28 -1.60 -9.73
C SER A 30 6.03 -2.60 -10.61
N THR A 31 7.31 -2.86 -10.33
CA THR A 31 8.17 -3.76 -11.11
C THR A 31 8.36 -5.13 -10.45
N MET A 32 8.31 -5.21 -9.12
CA MET A 32 8.53 -6.43 -8.37
C MET A 32 7.25 -7.03 -7.80
N ALA A 33 7.13 -8.35 -7.85
CA ALA A 33 6.16 -9.10 -7.06
C ALA A 33 6.88 -9.75 -5.89
N SER A 34 6.42 -9.47 -4.67
CA SER A 34 6.96 -10.10 -3.46
C SER A 34 5.81 -10.68 -2.65
N GLY A 35 6.05 -11.77 -1.95
CA GLY A 35 5.03 -12.31 -1.06
C GLY A 35 5.65 -13.15 0.03
N PHE A 36 5.03 -13.10 1.20
CA PHE A 36 5.38 -13.96 2.31
C PHE A 36 4.13 -14.71 2.77
N HIS A 37 4.35 -15.94 3.20
CA HIS A 37 3.30 -16.82 3.68
C HIS A 37 3.58 -17.19 5.14
N VAL A 38 2.61 -16.95 6.01
CA VAL A 38 2.66 -17.28 7.43
C VAL A 38 1.38 -18.04 7.78
N GLN A 39 1.52 -19.36 7.99
CA GLN A 39 0.44 -20.26 8.41
C GLN A 39 -0.79 -20.27 7.48
N ARG A 40 -1.84 -19.50 7.83
CA ARG A 40 -3.10 -19.38 7.09
C ARG A 40 -3.15 -18.08 6.28
N TYR A 41 -2.15 -17.21 6.43
CA TYR A 41 -2.10 -15.89 5.82
C TYR A 41 -1.02 -15.82 4.74
N THR A 42 -1.36 -15.27 3.58
CA THR A 42 -0.39 -14.89 2.55
C THR A 42 -0.51 -13.40 2.33
N ALA A 43 0.56 -12.65 2.54
CA ALA A 43 0.63 -11.29 2.04
C ALA A 43 1.40 -11.29 0.73
N MET A 44 0.87 -10.64 -0.29
CA MET A 44 1.55 -10.44 -1.56
C MET A 44 1.50 -8.97 -1.95
N ASN A 45 2.57 -8.47 -2.54
CA ASN A 45 2.63 -7.22 -3.25
C ASN A 45 2.81 -7.53 -4.75
N ARG A 46 1.98 -6.91 -5.59
CA ARG A 46 2.14 -6.97 -7.03
C ARG A 46 1.51 -5.75 -7.70
N GLU A 47 2.23 -5.16 -8.67
CA GLU A 47 1.71 -4.12 -9.57
C GLU A 47 1.05 -2.94 -8.86
N GLY A 48 1.57 -2.56 -7.68
CA GLY A 48 0.99 -1.47 -6.91
C GLY A 48 -0.24 -1.85 -6.08
N PHE A 49 -0.42 -3.13 -5.74
CA PHE A 49 -1.41 -3.59 -4.76
C PHE A 49 -0.81 -4.50 -3.70
N ILE A 50 -1.23 -4.30 -2.46
CA ILE A 50 -1.04 -5.29 -1.39
C ILE A 50 -2.30 -6.13 -1.30
N GLY A 51 -2.14 -7.44 -1.48
CA GLY A 51 -3.15 -8.47 -1.32
C GLY A 51 -2.88 -9.29 -0.06
N VAL A 52 -3.82 -9.33 0.89
CA VAL A 52 -3.74 -10.26 2.03
C VAL A 52 -4.76 -11.36 1.82
N MET A 53 -4.29 -12.61 1.75
CA MET A 53 -5.10 -13.82 1.67
C MET A 53 -5.17 -14.53 3.01
N ALA A 54 -6.34 -15.00 3.43
CA ALA A 54 -6.50 -15.88 4.59
C ALA A 54 -7.30 -17.14 4.20
N GLY A 55 -6.80 -18.36 4.47
CA GLY A 55 -7.52 -19.62 4.20
C GLY A 55 -6.81 -20.90 4.69
N GLU A 56 -7.57 -21.95 5.02
CA GLU A 56 -7.07 -23.16 5.70
C GLU A 56 -6.18 -24.08 4.83
N LYS A 57 -6.33 -24.05 3.50
CA LYS A 57 -5.68 -25.01 2.57
C LYS A 57 -4.77 -24.37 1.51
N ASN A 58 -4.02 -23.32 1.87
CA ASN A 58 -3.02 -22.70 0.98
C ASN A 58 -1.65 -23.41 0.99
N SER A 59 -1.63 -24.73 1.15
CA SER A 59 -0.39 -25.52 1.30
C SER A 59 0.53 -25.51 0.08
N ARG A 60 0.04 -25.13 -1.12
CA ARG A 60 0.89 -25.00 -2.32
C ARG A 60 1.74 -23.73 -2.34
N MET A 61 1.33 -22.65 -1.68
CA MET A 61 2.16 -21.44 -1.53
C MET A 61 2.93 -21.43 -0.21
N ALA A 62 2.60 -22.32 0.72
CA ALA A 62 3.14 -22.29 2.07
C ALA A 62 4.62 -22.67 2.23
N LYS A 63 5.23 -23.27 1.20
CA LYS A 63 6.59 -23.81 1.31
C LYS A 63 7.69 -22.90 0.76
N THR A 64 7.37 -21.75 0.18
CA THR A 64 8.39 -20.89 -0.43
C THR A 64 7.99 -19.43 -0.29
N GLY A 65 8.74 -18.65 0.50
CA GLY A 65 8.84 -17.22 0.25
C GLY A 65 9.28 -17.05 -1.20
N PHE A 66 8.43 -16.45 -2.04
CA PHE A 66 8.73 -16.29 -3.45
C PHE A 66 9.12 -14.84 -3.67
N ARG A 67 10.40 -14.63 -3.95
CA ARG A 67 10.91 -13.40 -4.54
C ARG A 67 11.24 -13.77 -5.98
N SER A 68 10.28 -13.62 -6.88
CA SER A 68 10.57 -13.63 -8.30
C SER A 68 10.79 -12.20 -8.70
N GLU A 69 12.01 -11.92 -9.13
CA GLU A 69 12.17 -11.01 -10.26
C GLU A 69 11.29 -11.61 -11.35
N LEU A 70 10.18 -10.93 -11.64
CA LEU A 70 9.39 -11.25 -12.82
C LEU A 70 10.37 -11.13 -13.97
N ASP A 71 10.64 -12.22 -14.69
CA ASP A 71 11.33 -12.11 -15.97
C ASP A 71 10.58 -11.03 -16.76
N PRO A 72 11.24 -9.92 -17.13
CA PRO A 72 10.58 -8.79 -17.78
C PRO A 72 9.92 -9.19 -19.11
N ALA A 73 10.32 -10.32 -19.71
CA ALA A 73 9.66 -10.92 -20.86
C ALA A 73 8.32 -11.58 -20.51
N THR A 74 8.18 -12.13 -19.30
CA THR A 74 6.90 -12.58 -18.74
C THR A 74 6.20 -11.43 -18.02
N ARG A 75 5.77 -10.41 -18.77
CA ARG A 75 4.71 -9.50 -18.30
C ARG A 75 3.41 -10.31 -18.19
N VAL A 76 3.28 -11.05 -17.09
CA VAL A 76 2.07 -11.77 -16.73
C VAL A 76 0.95 -10.73 -16.72
N ALA A 77 -0.06 -10.95 -17.58
CA ALA A 77 -1.20 -10.06 -17.79
C ALA A 77 -1.57 -9.29 -16.52
N GLY A 78 -1.40 -7.96 -16.57
CA GLY A 78 -1.54 -7.12 -15.39
C GLY A 78 -2.87 -7.33 -14.69
N PHE A 79 -2.85 -7.30 -13.36
CA PHE A 79 -4.07 -7.29 -12.55
C PHE A 79 -4.80 -5.97 -12.84
N PRO A 80 -6.00 -5.99 -13.43
CA PRO A 80 -6.70 -4.76 -13.82
C PRO A 80 -7.32 -4.01 -12.61
N ILE A 81 -7.10 -4.48 -11.39
CA ILE A 81 -7.78 -3.93 -10.21
C ILE A 81 -7.06 -2.66 -9.79
N ARG A 82 -7.50 -1.49 -10.24
CA ARG A 82 -6.96 -0.18 -9.78
C ARG A 82 -7.62 0.37 -8.52
N ARG A 83 -8.53 -0.38 -7.90
CA ARG A 83 -9.43 0.09 -6.84
C ARG A 83 -9.34 -0.79 -5.60
N LEU A 84 -9.77 -0.26 -4.47
CA LEU A 84 -9.98 -1.07 -3.26
C LEU A 84 -11.02 -2.14 -3.61
N ALA A 85 -10.66 -3.41 -3.43
CA ALA A 85 -11.54 -4.53 -3.71
C ALA A 85 -11.45 -5.55 -2.60
N PHE A 86 -12.58 -6.15 -2.29
CA PHE A 86 -12.69 -7.24 -1.35
C PHE A 86 -13.27 -8.44 -2.05
N VAL A 87 -12.53 -9.55 -2.03
CA VAL A 87 -12.93 -10.79 -2.69
C VAL A 87 -13.00 -11.89 -1.65
N ARG A 88 -14.07 -12.68 -1.71
CA ARG A 88 -14.28 -13.85 -0.85
C ARG A 88 -14.81 -14.99 -1.71
N GLY A 89 -14.42 -16.22 -1.39
CA GLY A 89 -15.11 -17.38 -1.94
C GLY A 89 -14.62 -17.80 -3.33
N GLU A 90 -15.54 -18.38 -4.12
CA GLU A 90 -15.38 -18.84 -5.51
C GLU A 90 -15.13 -17.72 -6.53
N ALA A 91 -14.24 -16.78 -6.23
CA ALA A 91 -14.00 -15.62 -7.08
C ALA A 91 -15.22 -14.69 -7.25
N GLN A 92 -16.23 -14.79 -6.40
CA GLN A 92 -17.36 -13.88 -6.44
C GLN A 92 -16.95 -12.54 -5.79
N PRO A 93 -16.89 -11.46 -6.57
CA PRO A 93 -16.58 -10.14 -6.03
C PRO A 93 -17.67 -9.73 -5.05
N MET A 94 -17.30 -9.28 -3.84
CA MET A 94 -18.27 -8.63 -2.98
C MET A 94 -18.56 -7.23 -3.54
N GLY A 95 -19.78 -7.06 -4.07
CA GLY A 95 -20.22 -5.86 -4.79
C GLY A 95 -20.33 -6.13 -6.30
N HIS A 96 -21.48 -6.67 -6.73
CA HIS A 96 -21.76 -6.97 -8.14
C HIS A 96 -21.60 -5.73 -9.05
N ASP A 97 -21.94 -4.55 -8.52
CA ASP A 97 -21.97 -3.30 -9.27
C ASP A 97 -20.57 -2.78 -9.64
N LEU A 98 -19.54 -3.11 -8.84
CA LEU A 98 -18.16 -2.68 -9.10
C LEU A 98 -17.53 -3.42 -10.29
N ILE A 99 -18.02 -4.61 -10.58
CA ILE A 99 -17.47 -5.49 -11.62
C ILE A 99 -18.18 -5.25 -12.93
N GLN A 100 -19.51 -5.06 -12.90
CA GLN A 100 -20.32 -4.83 -14.09
C GLN A 100 -19.87 -3.61 -14.89
N ASN A 101 -19.28 -2.61 -14.23
CA ASN A 101 -18.77 -1.39 -14.86
C ASN A 101 -17.35 -1.52 -15.46
N LEU A 102 -16.67 -2.66 -15.28
CA LEU A 102 -15.36 -2.89 -15.89
C LEU A 102 -15.53 -3.38 -17.34
N PRO A 103 -14.62 -3.03 -18.26
CA PRO A 103 -14.58 -3.65 -19.58
C PRO A 103 -14.53 -5.19 -19.45
N LYS A 104 -15.26 -5.90 -20.31
CA LYS A 104 -15.37 -7.37 -20.27
C LYS A 104 -14.00 -8.07 -20.27
N THR A 105 -13.03 -7.52 -20.99
CA THR A 105 -11.64 -8.00 -21.02
C THR A 105 -10.95 -7.94 -19.67
N GLU A 106 -11.24 -6.93 -18.85
CA GLU A 106 -10.72 -6.79 -17.48
C GLU A 106 -11.46 -7.70 -16.50
N GLN A 107 -12.78 -7.84 -16.66
CA GLN A 107 -13.57 -8.81 -15.89
C GLN A 107 -13.04 -10.23 -16.09
N ASP A 108 -12.80 -10.65 -17.33
CA ASP A 108 -12.30 -12.00 -17.65
C ASP A 108 -10.88 -12.24 -17.12
N LYS A 109 -10.03 -11.21 -17.09
CA LYS A 109 -8.68 -11.29 -16.48
C LYS A 109 -8.79 -11.42 -14.96
N LEU A 110 -9.69 -10.66 -14.35
CA LEU A 110 -9.96 -10.71 -12.92
C LEU A 110 -10.49 -12.08 -12.51
N ILE A 111 -11.55 -12.58 -13.18
CA ILE A 111 -12.13 -13.89 -12.93
C ILE A 111 -11.09 -14.99 -13.11
N ARG A 112 -10.27 -14.95 -14.18
CA ARG A 112 -9.18 -15.93 -14.38
C ARG A 112 -8.12 -15.88 -13.29
N SER A 113 -7.82 -14.70 -12.77
CA SER A 113 -6.84 -14.55 -11.69
C SER A 113 -7.40 -15.03 -10.37
N LEU A 114 -8.67 -14.72 -10.09
CA LEU A 114 -9.38 -15.15 -8.89
C LEU A 114 -9.61 -16.66 -8.86
N LYS A 115 -9.89 -17.30 -10.00
CA LYS A 115 -10.00 -18.77 -10.11
C LYS A 115 -8.71 -19.52 -9.75
N ARG A 116 -7.54 -18.87 -9.73
CA ARG A 116 -6.29 -19.49 -9.26
C ARG A 116 -6.24 -19.60 -7.73
N PHE A 117 -7.02 -18.80 -7.02
CA PHE A 117 -7.08 -18.82 -5.56
C PHE A 117 -8.23 -19.74 -5.14
N LYS A 118 -7.98 -20.66 -4.19
CA LYS A 118 -9.00 -21.61 -3.72
C LYS A 118 -10.11 -20.90 -2.94
N VAL A 119 -11.29 -21.51 -2.97
CA VAL A 119 -12.65 -21.09 -2.59
C VAL A 119 -12.83 -20.50 -1.17
N GLU A 120 -11.79 -20.38 -0.35
CA GLU A 120 -11.90 -19.84 1.01
C GLU A 120 -11.01 -18.63 1.27
N ALA A 121 -10.24 -18.19 0.29
CA ALA A 121 -9.36 -17.04 0.46
C ALA A 121 -10.16 -15.73 0.51
N TRP A 122 -9.96 -14.96 1.57
CA TRP A 122 -10.37 -13.56 1.64
C TRP A 122 -9.22 -12.71 1.12
N MET A 123 -9.46 -11.82 0.15
CA MET A 123 -8.43 -10.95 -0.41
C MET A 123 -8.82 -9.48 -0.27
N ILE A 124 -7.97 -8.70 0.39
CA ILE A 124 -8.09 -7.23 0.47
C ILE A 124 -7.02 -6.63 -0.44
N PHE A 125 -7.43 -5.80 -1.40
CA PHE A 125 -6.52 -5.03 -2.25
C PHE A 125 -6.40 -3.61 -1.73
N ILE A 126 -5.20 -3.20 -1.32
CA ILE A 126 -4.90 -1.81 -0.93
C ILE A 126 -4.01 -1.17 -1.99
N PRO A 127 -4.52 -0.17 -2.73
CA PRO A 127 -3.68 0.66 -3.60
C PRO A 127 -2.55 1.34 -2.84
N HIS A 128 -1.33 1.35 -3.39
CA HIS A 128 -0.16 1.93 -2.70
C HIS A 128 -0.31 3.43 -2.43
N TRP A 129 -1.03 4.17 -3.27
CA TRP A 129 -1.27 5.60 -3.03
C TRP A 129 -2.02 5.87 -1.72
N LEU A 130 -2.87 4.95 -1.25
CA LEU A 130 -3.52 5.09 0.06
C LEU A 130 -2.52 4.97 1.21
N LEU A 131 -1.55 4.06 1.09
CA LEU A 131 -0.47 3.92 2.08
C LEU A 131 0.40 5.18 2.10
N ILE A 132 0.71 5.74 0.94
CA ILE A 132 1.44 6.99 0.81
C ILE A 132 0.68 8.13 1.48
N LEU A 133 -0.63 8.25 1.24
CA LEU A 133 -1.45 9.26 1.90
C LEU A 133 -1.51 9.08 3.41
N ALA A 134 -1.60 7.84 3.91
CA ALA A 134 -1.60 7.57 5.35
C ALA A 134 -0.27 8.01 6.00
N VAL A 135 0.87 7.69 5.37
CA VAL A 135 2.20 8.11 5.84
C VAL A 135 2.35 9.62 5.77
N ALA A 136 1.98 10.23 4.64
CA ALA A 136 2.04 11.67 4.45
C ALA A 136 1.15 12.43 5.44
N GLY A 137 -0.06 11.94 5.69
CA GLY A 137 -1.00 12.52 6.66
C GLY A 137 -0.47 12.42 8.09
N THR A 138 0.09 11.27 8.47
CA THR A 138 0.74 11.09 9.79
C THR A 138 1.90 12.08 9.96
N TRP A 139 2.75 12.21 8.93
CA TRP A 139 3.86 13.15 8.94
C TRP A 139 3.39 14.62 9.05
N ALA A 140 2.40 15.02 8.24
CA ALA A 140 1.83 16.36 8.29
C ALA A 140 1.19 16.66 9.66
N GLY A 141 0.52 15.68 10.27
CA GLY A 141 -0.04 15.80 11.62
C GLY A 141 1.03 16.04 12.68
N VAL A 142 2.16 15.31 12.61
CA VAL A 142 3.31 15.53 13.51
C VAL A 142 3.88 16.94 13.32
N MET A 143 4.02 17.42 12.09
CA MET A 143 4.49 18.78 11.82
C MET A 143 3.56 19.86 12.38
N ALA A 144 2.26 19.70 12.17
CA ALA A 144 1.26 20.63 12.69
C ALA A 144 1.27 20.65 14.22
N TRP A 145 1.38 19.49 14.86
CA TRP A 145 1.46 19.38 16.31
C TRP A 145 2.71 20.05 16.89
N GLN A 146 3.87 19.86 16.27
CA GLN A 146 5.10 20.54 16.68
C GLN A 146 5.00 22.05 16.50
N GLY A 147 4.40 22.51 15.38
CA GLY A 147 4.16 23.93 15.13
C GLY A 147 3.35 24.59 16.26
N ARG A 148 2.25 23.94 16.68
CA ARG A 148 1.40 24.44 17.77
C ARG A 148 2.16 24.56 19.09
N ARG A 149 2.99 23.58 19.45
CA ARG A 149 3.80 23.64 20.69
C ARG A 149 4.80 24.80 20.71
N ILE A 150 5.35 25.14 19.54
CA ILE A 150 6.27 26.28 19.43
C ILE A 150 5.51 27.60 19.65
N GLU A 151 4.30 27.73 19.09
CA GLU A 151 3.47 28.93 19.27
C GLU A 151 3.04 29.13 20.74
N GLU A 152 2.64 28.05 21.42
CA GLU A 152 2.28 28.09 22.84
C GLU A 152 3.45 28.54 23.71
N GLY A 153 4.66 28.02 23.44
CA GLY A 153 5.88 28.45 24.14
C GLY A 153 6.24 29.92 23.91
N LEU A 154 5.92 30.48 22.74
CA LEU A 154 6.14 31.90 22.46
C LEU A 154 5.14 32.80 23.19
N LYS A 155 3.85 32.42 23.23
CA LYS A 155 2.82 33.19 23.95
C LYS A 155 3.09 33.23 25.45
N GLY A 156 3.51 32.13 26.06
CA GLY A 156 3.85 32.08 27.48
C GLY A 156 5.01 33.01 27.86
N SER A 157 5.99 33.18 26.98
CA SER A 157 7.11 34.11 27.22
C SER A 157 6.75 35.60 27.14
N SER A 158 5.62 35.96 26.51
CA SER A 158 5.21 37.36 26.34
C SER A 158 4.41 37.92 27.51
N MET A 159 3.94 37.09 28.45
CA MET A 159 3.14 37.53 29.60
C MET A 159 3.93 37.63 30.90
N GLY A 160 5.20 37.19 30.90
CA GLY A 160 6.05 37.09 32.09
C GLY A 160 7.13 38.17 32.24
N GLY A 161 7.05 39.27 31.47
CA GLY A 161 7.97 40.41 31.54
C GLY A 161 7.20 41.71 31.54
#